data_AF-A0A0F0H570-F1
#
_entry.id   AF-A0A0F0H570-F1
#
_cell.length_a   1.000
_cell.length_b   1.000
_cell.length_c   1.000
_cell.angle_alpha   90.00
_cell.angle_beta   90.00
_cell.angle_gamma   90.00
#
_symmetry.space_group_name_H-M   'P 1'
#
loop_
_entity.id
_entity.type
_entity.pdbx_description
1 polymer ?
#
loop_
_entity_poly.entity_id
_entity_poly.type
_entity_poly.pdbx_seq_one_letter_code
_entity_poly.pdbx_strand_id
1 'polypeptide(L)'
;MTTREHIASIPLTADDPTAEASIGGLVRDATAHMSTLVRAEVELAKGELVKELKKGAFGSAYLIAALTVLCFSLFFLFMALGFGFSEWWGWPRWAGFGLVFVVMLLAVGALALLGVRKLKRIKAPEKSIAEAKETIAALTSRGDDN
;
A
#
# COMPACT_ATOMS: atom_id res chain seq x y z
N MET A 1 -71.77 -42.90 34.73
CA MET A 1 -70.30 -43.05 34.72
C MET A 1 -69.81 -42.74 33.32
N THR A 2 -69.54 -41.47 33.02
CA THR A 2 -68.20 -40.86 32.99
C THR A 2 -67.29 -41.51 31.94
N THR A 3 -67.01 -40.80 30.84
CA THR A 3 -65.63 -40.54 30.37
C THR A 3 -65.67 -39.33 29.42
N ARG A 4 -64.89 -38.30 29.80
CA ARG A 4 -64.48 -37.14 29.00
C ARG A 4 -63.33 -37.58 28.11
N GLU A 5 -63.22 -37.06 26.88
CA GLU A 5 -61.96 -36.90 26.15
C GLU A 5 -62.18 -35.72 25.17
N HIS A 6 -61.88 -34.49 25.59
CA HIS A 6 -60.62 -33.79 25.34
C HIS A 6 -60.49 -33.34 23.86
N ILE A 7 -61.18 -32.24 23.53
CA ILE A 7 -60.92 -31.49 22.30
C ILE A 7 -59.47 -31.01 22.39
N ALA A 8 -58.63 -31.48 21.48
CA ALA A 8 -57.25 -31.07 21.36
C ALA A 8 -57.18 -29.54 21.35
N SER A 9 -56.75 -28.96 22.46
CA SER A 9 -56.32 -27.58 22.52
C SER A 9 -55.10 -27.50 21.61
N ILE A 10 -55.33 -27.05 20.38
CA ILE A 10 -54.26 -26.51 19.54
C ILE A 10 -53.48 -25.56 20.46
N PRO A 11 -52.19 -25.81 20.71
CA PRO A 11 -51.37 -24.80 21.34
C PRO A 11 -51.27 -23.67 20.32
N LEU A 12 -52.19 -22.72 20.41
CA LEU A 12 -51.89 -21.36 20.05
C LEU A 12 -50.88 -20.92 21.11
N THR A 13 -49.63 -21.37 20.96
CA THR A 13 -48.52 -20.50 21.30
C THR A 13 -48.83 -19.24 20.52
N ALA A 14 -49.44 -18.28 21.20
CA ALA A 14 -49.36 -16.91 20.77
C ALA A 14 -47.86 -16.70 20.57
N ASP A 15 -47.47 -16.67 19.31
CA ASP A 15 -46.27 -15.98 18.90
C ASP A 15 -46.53 -14.55 19.37
N ASP A 16 -46.12 -14.28 20.61
CA ASP A 16 -46.32 -13.02 21.28
C ASP A 16 -45.52 -12.01 20.45
N PRO A 17 -46.18 -11.20 19.61
CA PRO A 17 -45.46 -10.22 18.81
C PRO A 17 -44.95 -9.06 19.69
N THR A 18 -45.21 -9.13 21.01
CA THR A 18 -44.83 -8.18 22.05
C THR A 18 -43.92 -8.79 23.12
N ALA A 19 -43.25 -9.91 22.84
CA ALA A 19 -41.86 -10.07 23.26
C ALA A 19 -41.01 -9.07 22.47
N GLU A 20 -41.32 -7.78 22.68
CA GLU A 20 -40.81 -6.64 21.97
C GLU A 20 -39.30 -6.74 22.00
N ALA A 21 -38.71 -6.67 20.82
CA ALA A 21 -37.33 -6.24 20.72
C ALA A 21 -37.27 -4.88 21.43
N SER A 22 -36.85 -4.89 22.69
CA SER A 22 -36.77 -3.66 23.48
C SER A 22 -35.91 -2.70 22.67
N ILE A 23 -36.13 -1.38 22.79
CA ILE A 23 -35.30 -0.40 22.08
C ILE A 23 -33.80 -0.67 22.35
N GLY A 24 -33.46 -1.19 23.53
CA GLY A 24 -32.12 -1.68 23.86
C GLY A 24 -31.68 -2.93 23.08
N GLY A 25 -32.57 -3.90 22.85
CA GLY A 25 -32.35 -5.06 21.99
C GLY A 25 -32.14 -4.70 20.52
N LEU A 26 -32.95 -3.79 19.96
CA LEU A 26 -32.82 -3.30 18.58
C LEU A 26 -31.52 -2.52 18.36
N VAL A 27 -31.15 -1.65 19.29
CA VAL A 27 -29.87 -0.92 19.22
C VAL A 27 -28.69 -1.87 19.34
N ARG A 28 -28.78 -2.90 20.21
CA ARG A 28 -27.74 -3.93 20.33
C ARG A 28 -27.56 -4.73 19.04
N ASP A 29 -28.65 -5.16 18.42
CA ASP A 29 -28.60 -5.92 17.17
C ASP A 29 -28.14 -5.05 15.99
N ALA A 30 -28.62 -3.80 15.88
CA ALA A 30 -28.14 -2.85 14.87
C ALA A 30 -26.64 -2.57 15.02
N THR A 31 -26.14 -2.41 16.24
CA THR A 31 -24.70 -2.23 16.52
C THR A 31 -23.90 -3.49 16.18
N ALA A 32 -24.43 -4.68 16.46
CA ALA A 32 -23.81 -5.95 16.09
C ALA A 32 -23.73 -6.14 14.56
N HIS A 33 -24.77 -5.77 13.82
CA HIS A 33 -24.77 -5.79 12.35
C HIS A 33 -23.78 -4.77 11.77
N MET A 34 -23.72 -3.57 12.33
CA MET A 34 -22.75 -2.54 11.91
C MET A 34 -21.31 -3.01 12.14
N SER A 35 -21.02 -3.62 13.29
CA SER A 35 -19.71 -4.24 13.55
C SER A 35 -19.37 -5.34 12.55
N THR A 36 -20.36 -6.10 12.11
CA THR A 36 -20.19 -7.18 11.13
C THR A 36 -19.89 -6.61 9.73
N LEU A 37 -20.60 -5.56 9.32
CA LEU A 37 -20.34 -4.85 8.06
C LEU A 37 -18.95 -4.22 8.02
N VAL A 38 -18.56 -3.50 9.07
CA VAL A 38 -17.22 -2.88 9.16
C VAL A 38 -16.14 -3.95 9.08
N ARG A 39 -16.31 -5.08 9.78
CA ARG A 39 -15.36 -6.20 9.72
C ARG A 39 -15.27 -6.78 8.31
N ALA A 40 -16.40 -6.94 7.63
CA ALA A 40 -16.47 -7.45 6.26
C ALA A 40 -15.80 -6.50 5.26
N GLU A 41 -16.00 -5.19 5.41
CA GLU A 41 -15.43 -4.17 4.54
C GLU A 41 -13.91 -4.05 4.73
N VAL A 42 -13.43 -4.17 5.98
CA VAL A 42 -12.00 -4.27 6.28
C VAL A 42 -11.39 -5.55 5.71
N GLU A 43 -12.08 -6.69 5.82
CA GLU A 43 -11.61 -7.96 5.27
C GLU A 43 -11.54 -7.92 3.73
N LEU A 44 -12.54 -7.30 3.10
CA LEU A 44 -12.57 -7.07 1.66
C LEU A 44 -11.44 -6.14 1.22
N ALA A 45 -11.30 -4.98 1.85
CA ALA A 45 -10.26 -4.00 1.55
C ALA A 45 -8.86 -4.58 1.75
N LYS A 46 -8.66 -5.39 2.80
CA LYS A 46 -7.42 -6.12 3.03
C LYS A 46 -7.18 -7.15 1.92
N GLY A 47 -8.20 -7.89 1.50
CA GLY A 47 -8.12 -8.85 0.40
C GLY A 47 -7.78 -8.19 -0.94
N GLU A 48 -8.37 -7.03 -1.24
CA GLU A 48 -8.09 -6.23 -2.43
C GLU A 48 -6.67 -5.67 -2.39
N LEU A 49 -6.27 -5.05 -1.28
CA LEU A 49 -4.90 -4.58 -1.08
C LEU A 49 -3.88 -5.70 -1.26
N VAL A 50 -4.11 -6.90 -0.69
CA VAL A 50 -3.20 -8.04 -0.88
C VAL A 50 -3.16 -8.49 -2.33
N LYS A 51 -4.28 -8.47 -3.06
CA LYS A 51 -4.30 -8.77 -4.50
C LYS A 51 -3.52 -7.74 -5.30
N GLU A 52 -3.69 -6.45 -5.00
CA GLU A 52 -2.94 -5.37 -5.64
C GLU A 52 -1.45 -5.46 -5.34
N LEU A 53 -1.07 -5.66 -4.08
CA LEU A 53 0.31 -5.89 -3.66
C LEU A 53 0.92 -7.09 -4.38
N LYS A 54 0.19 -8.20 -4.49
CA LYS A 54 0.66 -9.40 -5.20
C LYS A 54 0.83 -9.15 -6.70
N LYS A 55 -0.10 -8.44 -7.34
CA LYS A 55 0.03 -8.01 -8.74
C LYS A 55 1.24 -7.09 -8.93
N GLY A 56 1.41 -6.10 -8.05
CA GLY A 56 2.55 -5.20 -8.04
C GLY A 56 3.88 -5.93 -7.81
N ALA A 57 3.90 -6.91 -6.90
CA ALA A 57 5.06 -7.73 -6.62
C ALA A 57 5.48 -8.57 -7.83
N PHE A 58 4.55 -9.26 -8.49
CA PHE A 58 4.85 -9.99 -9.73
C PHE A 58 5.29 -9.07 -10.88
N GLY A 59 4.66 -7.89 -11.01
CA GLY A 59 5.10 -6.87 -11.97
C GLY A 59 6.53 -6.38 -11.68
N SER A 60 6.87 -6.19 -10.40
CA SER A 60 8.20 -5.78 -9.99
C SER A 60 9.26 -6.88 -10.16
N ALA A 61 8.88 -8.16 -10.14
CA ALA A 61 9.82 -9.27 -10.30
C ALA A 61 10.55 -9.21 -11.65
N TYR A 62 9.83 -8.90 -12.73
CA TYR A 62 10.43 -8.72 -14.06
C TYR A 62 11.35 -7.50 -14.10
N LEU A 63 11.00 -6.40 -13.43
CA LEU A 63 11.89 -5.24 -13.34
C LEU A 63 13.13 -5.53 -12.52
N ILE A 64 13.03 -6.24 -11.39
CA ILE A 64 14.17 -6.66 -10.60
C ILE A 64 15.08 -7.57 -11.44
N ALA A 65 14.52 -8.53 -12.17
CA ALA A 65 15.28 -9.39 -13.08
C ALA A 65 15.96 -8.57 -14.19
N ALA A 66 15.23 -7.67 -14.85
CA ALA A 66 15.77 -6.81 -15.90
C ALA A 66 16.88 -5.89 -15.40
N LEU A 67 16.70 -5.26 -14.23
CA LEU A 67 17.72 -4.41 -13.60
C LEU A 67 18.94 -5.22 -13.16
N THR A 68 18.74 -6.46 -12.70
CA THR A 68 19.84 -7.37 -12.34
C THR A 68 20.66 -7.71 -13.58
N VAL A 69 20.01 -8.15 -14.66
CA VAL A 69 20.67 -8.43 -15.93
C VAL A 69 21.40 -7.19 -16.45
N LEU A 70 20.72 -6.03 -16.47
CA LEU A 70 21.32 -4.77 -16.89
C LEU A 70 22.57 -4.42 -16.05
N CYS A 71 22.50 -4.57 -14.72
CA CYS A 71 23.60 -4.31 -13.81
C CYS A 71 24.84 -5.15 -14.15
N PHE A 72 24.66 -6.46 -14.36
CA PHE A 72 25.75 -7.34 -14.78
C PHE A 72 26.20 -7.07 -16.21
N SER A 73 25.30 -6.75 -17.14
CA SER A 73 25.63 -6.41 -18.53
C SER A 73 26.45 -5.12 -18.65
N LEU A 74 26.23 -4.14 -17.77
CA LEU A 74 27.01 -2.89 -17.76
C LEU A 74 28.51 -3.15 -17.59
N PHE A 75 28.89 -4.17 -16.80
CA PHE A 75 30.29 -4.57 -16.69
C PHE A 75 30.89 -4.96 -18.05
N PHE A 76 30.19 -5.79 -18.82
CA PHE A 76 30.62 -6.17 -20.17
C PHE A 76 30.57 -5.00 -21.15
N LEU A 77 29.60 -4.10 -21.02
CA LEU A 77 29.53 -2.88 -21.84
C LEU A 77 30.76 -1.99 -21.61
N PHE A 78 31.17 -1.77 -20.36
CA PHE A 78 32.36 -0.96 -20.07
C PHE A 78 33.65 -1.63 -20.53
N MET A 79 33.74 -2.97 -20.45
CA MET A 79 34.83 -3.73 -21.08
C MET A 79 34.85 -3.51 -22.59
N ALA A 80 33.72 -3.69 -23.27
CA ALA A 80 33.61 -3.51 -24.71
C ALA A 80 33.95 -2.08 -25.15
N LEU A 81 33.51 -1.06 -24.41
CA LEU A 81 33.85 0.34 -24.69
C LEU A 81 35.35 0.61 -24.50
N GLY A 82 35.95 0.10 -23.42
CA GLY A 82 37.37 0.33 -23.16
C GLY A 82 38.26 -0.29 -24.23
N PHE A 83 37.99 -1.54 -24.61
CA PHE A 83 38.68 -2.19 -25.73
C PHE A 83 38.34 -1.54 -27.07
N GLY A 84 37.08 -1.19 -27.31
CA GLY A 84 36.63 -0.56 -28.54
C GLY A 84 37.30 0.79 -28.79
N PHE A 85 37.40 1.65 -27.77
CA PHE A 85 38.12 2.91 -27.88
C PHE A 85 39.63 2.71 -28.02
N SER A 86 40.21 1.74 -27.31
CA SER A 86 41.62 1.39 -27.47
C SER A 86 41.94 1.00 -28.91
N GLU A 87 41.12 0.15 -29.53
CA GLU A 87 41.34 -0.34 -30.89
C GLU A 87 41.04 0.74 -31.94
N TRP A 88 39.91 1.43 -31.81
CA TRP A 88 39.47 2.43 -32.79
C TRP A 88 40.44 3.61 -32.92
N TRP A 89 41.04 4.05 -31.82
CA TRP A 89 42.01 5.15 -31.82
C TRP A 89 43.48 4.69 -31.84
N GLY A 90 43.74 3.38 -31.85
CA GLY A 90 45.10 2.82 -31.72
C GLY A 90 45.79 3.19 -30.41
N TRP A 91 45.00 3.46 -29.37
CA TRP A 91 45.50 3.87 -28.06
C TRP A 91 45.97 2.66 -27.24
N PRO A 92 46.91 2.87 -26.30
CA PRO A 92 47.20 1.85 -25.31
C PRO A 92 45.95 1.56 -24.47
N ARG A 93 45.74 0.28 -24.10
CA ARG A 93 44.53 -0.20 -23.41
C ARG A 93 44.11 0.67 -22.22
N TRP A 94 45.07 1.13 -21.42
CA TRP A 94 44.81 1.97 -20.24
C TRP A 94 44.10 3.29 -20.60
N ALA A 95 44.41 3.89 -21.76
CA ALA A 95 43.81 5.15 -22.19
C ALA A 95 42.36 4.97 -22.65
N GLY A 96 42.05 3.85 -23.32
CA GLY A 96 40.67 3.49 -23.66
C GLY A 96 39.78 3.34 -22.41
N PHE A 97 40.27 2.60 -21.40
CA PHE A 97 39.56 2.49 -20.11
C PHE A 97 39.51 3.81 -19.34
N GLY A 98 40.56 4.63 -19.41
CA GLY A 98 40.59 5.96 -18.82
C GLY A 98 39.51 6.88 -19.40
N LEU A 99 39.27 6.84 -20.71
CA LEU A 99 38.19 7.60 -21.35
C LEU A 99 36.81 7.15 -20.85
N VAL A 100 36.56 5.84 -20.80
CA VAL A 100 35.30 5.30 -20.26
C VAL A 100 35.08 5.79 -18.83
N PHE A 101 36.12 5.77 -17.99
CA PHE A 101 36.05 6.25 -16.62
C PHE A 101 35.66 7.73 -16.53
N VAL A 102 36.27 8.60 -17.32
CA VAL A 102 35.92 10.03 -17.36
C VAL A 102 34.47 10.23 -17.79
N VAL A 103 34.01 9.51 -18.82
CA VAL A 103 32.60 9.56 -19.27
C VAL A 103 31.65 9.13 -18.14
N MET A 104 32.00 8.11 -17.37
CA MET A 104 31.21 7.69 -16.22
C MET A 104 31.13 8.75 -15.12
N LEU A 105 32.23 9.44 -14.80
CA LEU A 105 32.22 10.54 -13.82
C LEU A 105 31.31 11.69 -14.27
N LEU A 106 31.32 12.02 -15.57
CA LEU A 106 30.40 13.01 -16.14
C LEU A 106 28.94 12.55 -16.02
N ALA A 107 28.66 11.28 -16.30
CA ALA A 107 27.32 10.71 -16.15
C ALA A 107 26.85 10.76 -14.69
N VAL A 108 27.71 10.40 -13.73
CA VAL A 108 27.42 10.51 -12.28
C VAL A 108 27.13 11.96 -11.90
N GLY A 109 27.94 12.90 -12.35
CA GLY A 109 27.73 14.33 -12.09
C GLY A 109 26.38 14.82 -12.63
N ALA A 110 26.02 14.44 -13.87
CA ALA A 110 24.75 14.80 -14.47
C ALA A 110 23.56 14.19 -13.72
N LEU A 111 23.62 12.89 -13.39
CA LEU A 111 22.56 12.20 -12.66
C LEU A 111 22.38 12.75 -11.24
N ALA A 112 23.47 13.00 -10.52
CA ALA A 112 23.43 13.61 -9.18
C ALA A 112 22.79 15.00 -9.23
N LEU A 113 23.17 15.81 -10.22
CA LEU A 113 22.61 17.16 -10.41
C LEU A 113 21.12 17.12 -10.76
N LEU A 114 20.69 16.21 -11.63
CA LEU A 114 19.27 16.00 -11.94
C LEU A 114 18.49 15.50 -10.71
N GLY A 115 19.07 14.57 -9.95
CA GLY A 115 18.50 14.04 -8.71
C GLY A 115 18.30 15.13 -7.66
N VAL A 116 19.32 15.93 -7.39
CA VAL A 116 19.26 17.05 -6.46
C VAL A 116 18.24 18.10 -6.93
N ARG A 117 18.21 18.43 -8.22
CA ARG A 117 17.21 19.35 -8.78
C ARG A 117 15.78 18.84 -8.60
N LYS A 118 15.56 17.54 -8.82
CA LYS A 118 14.25 16.92 -8.66
C LYS A 118 13.84 16.89 -7.19
N LEU A 119 14.74 16.51 -6.29
CA LEU A 119 14.49 16.49 -4.84
C LEU A 119 14.17 17.88 -4.30
N LYS A 120 14.90 18.92 -4.73
CA LYS A 120 14.63 20.32 -4.37
C LYS A 120 13.29 20.84 -4.88
N ARG A 121 12.72 20.22 -5.92
CA ARG A 121 11.38 20.56 -6.45
C ARG A 121 10.25 19.86 -5.71
N ILE A 122 10.54 18.80 -4.95
CA ILE A 122 9.55 18.15 -4.09
C ILE A 122 9.35 19.06 -2.88
N LYS A 123 8.32 19.92 -2.94
CA LYS A 123 7.85 20.66 -1.77
C LYS A 123 7.19 19.68 -0.81
N ALA A 124 7.46 19.84 0.49
CA ALA A 124 6.71 19.10 1.51
C ALA A 124 5.21 19.39 1.34
N PRO A 125 4.31 18.42 1.62
CA PRO A 125 2.87 18.65 1.54
C PRO A 125 2.43 19.55 2.71
N GLU A 126 2.66 20.86 2.56
CA GLU A 126 2.40 21.88 3.59
C GLU A 126 0.94 21.85 4.06
N LYS A 127 -0.01 21.63 3.14
CA LYS A 127 -1.44 21.54 3.46
C LYS A 127 -1.77 20.34 4.34
N SER A 128 -1.28 19.15 4.00
CA SER A 128 -1.51 17.94 4.80
C SER A 128 -0.84 18.01 6.17
N ILE A 129 0.32 18.68 6.27
CA ILE A 129 0.98 18.93 7.55
C ILE A 129 0.19 19.94 8.38
N ALA A 130 -0.38 20.98 7.77
CA ALA A 130 -1.22 21.97 8.44
C ALA A 130 -2.52 21.35 8.96
N GLU A 131 -3.23 20.58 8.14
CA GLU A 131 -4.47 19.87 8.54
C GLU A 131 -4.21 18.86 9.66
N ALA A 132 -3.10 18.11 9.59
CA ALA A 132 -2.72 17.19 10.66
C ALA A 132 -2.41 17.92 11.97
N LYS A 133 -1.73 19.07 11.91
CA LYS A 133 -1.46 19.93 13.08
C LYS A 133 -2.75 20.49 13.67
N GLU A 134 -3.68 20.93 12.83
CA GLU A 134 -4.98 21.45 13.27
C GLU A 134 -5.82 20.36 13.94
N THR A 135 -5.82 19.15 13.38
CA THR A 135 -6.50 17.99 13.97
C THR A 135 -5.91 17.63 15.33
N ILE A 136 -4.58 17.60 15.45
CA ILE A 136 -3.90 17.35 16.73
C ILE A 136 -4.21 18.46 17.74
N ALA A 137 -4.18 19.73 17.31
CA ALA A 137 -4.49 20.86 18.17
C ALA A 137 -5.94 20.82 18.68
N ALA A 138 -6.90 20.45 17.83
CA ALA A 138 -8.30 20.28 18.21
C ALA A 138 -8.52 19.13 19.19
N LEU A 139 -7.74 18.04 19.10
CA LEU A 139 -7.81 16.91 20.03
C LEU A 139 -7.14 17.21 21.38
N THR A 140 -6.02 17.92 21.38
CA THR A 140 -5.35 18.36 22.63
C THR A 140 -6.16 19.43 23.35
N SER A 141 -6.73 20.40 22.63
CA SER A 141 -7.57 21.46 23.21
C SER A 141 -8.90 20.96 23.80
N ARG A 142 -9.27 19.69 23.57
CA ARG A 142 -10.46 19.00 24.11
C ARG A 142 -10.13 18.18 25.37
N GLY A 143 -8.85 18.01 25.68
CA GLY A 143 -8.36 17.24 26.84
C GLY A 143 -8.00 18.10 28.04
N ASP A 144 -7.86 19.42 27.86
CA ASP A 144 -7.43 20.37 28.89
C ASP A 144 -8.62 21.09 29.58
N ASP A 145 -9.85 20.80 29.15
CA ASP A 145 -11.13 21.40 29.56
C ASP A 145 -11.98 20.47 30.49
N ASN A 146 -11.35 19.50 31.16
CA ASN A 146 -11.94 18.65 32.22
C ASN A 146 -11.03 18.56 33.45
#